data_AF-A0AAV6R5Q1-F1
#
_entry.id   AF-A0AAV6R5Q1-F1
#
_cell.length_a   1.000
_cell.length_b   1.000
_cell.length_c   1.000
_cell.angle_alpha   90.00
_cell.angle_beta   90.00
_cell.angle_gamma   90.00
#
_symmetry.space_group_name_H-M   'P 1'
#
loop_
_entity.id
_entity.type
_entity.pdbx_description
1 polymer ?
#
loop_
_entity_poly.entity_id
_entity_poly.type
_entity_poly.pdbx_seq_one_letter_code
_entity_poly.pdbx_strand_id
1 'polypeptide(L)'
;MVEMASVTIRGCAFGAVSLLNFAFVFISGADFVRFISFRAIYHNITGETRLCQDSIPWSEALQDSSVLGCLVVDVVLLALFITQHSLLAWSPVKQALQSVLGSLNRTAYCFTTVLALQILMRYWQPVTGAPCLWSVRHAPWSVWFPLLCFTLHFLCWAIICSVLMIFDYPELLGIKQVYYQCLGLGDPLCHKSTQAQRFLSHLRHPVCLELGVVLWFLPALSLDRLLLAGTLSTYLALAHSLDKQDLAYLCVQINSKVRLLAEPHSKEE
;
A
#
# COMPACT_ATOMS: atom_id res chain seq x y z
N MET A 1 -32.43 -4.98 -30.79
CA MET A 1 -31.19 -5.75 -31.06
C MET A 1 -29.93 -4.89 -31.00
N VAL A 2 -29.91 -3.71 -31.64
CA VAL A 2 -28.79 -2.74 -31.59
C VAL A 2 -28.49 -2.23 -30.16
N GLU A 3 -29.52 -2.00 -29.36
CA GLU A 3 -29.39 -1.52 -27.97
C GLU A 3 -28.78 -2.58 -27.03
N MET A 4 -29.17 -3.86 -27.20
CA MET A 4 -28.54 -4.96 -26.47
C MET A 4 -27.09 -5.20 -26.89
N ALA A 5 -26.77 -5.09 -28.19
CA ALA A 5 -25.38 -5.21 -28.66
C ALA A 5 -24.49 -4.07 -28.14
N SER A 6 -25.00 -2.84 -28.08
CA SER A 6 -24.32 -1.67 -27.50
C SER A 6 -24.04 -1.83 -26.00
N VAL A 7 -25.01 -2.37 -25.24
CA VAL A 7 -24.84 -2.67 -23.81
C VAL A 7 -23.79 -3.75 -23.58
N THR A 8 -23.80 -4.83 -24.39
CA THR A 8 -22.80 -5.90 -24.30
C THR A 8 -21.40 -5.43 -24.66
N ILE A 9 -21.25 -4.65 -25.73
CA ILE A 9 -19.95 -4.09 -26.16
C ILE A 9 -19.39 -3.14 -25.09
N ARG A 10 -20.23 -2.26 -24.52
CA ARG A 10 -19.84 -1.34 -23.44
C ARG A 10 -19.46 -2.09 -22.16
N GLY A 11 -20.20 -3.16 -21.82
CA GLY A 11 -19.87 -4.04 -20.70
C GLY A 11 -18.55 -4.77 -20.88
N CYS A 12 -18.28 -5.31 -22.08
CA CYS A 12 -17.01 -5.94 -22.41
C CYS A 12 -15.83 -4.94 -22.34
N ALA A 13 -16.01 -3.72 -22.85
CA ALA A 13 -14.98 -2.67 -22.79
C ALA A 13 -14.65 -2.28 -21.34
N PHE A 14 -15.67 -2.07 -20.49
CA PHE A 14 -15.46 -1.77 -19.07
C PHE A 14 -14.82 -2.94 -18.32
N GLY A 15 -15.20 -4.18 -18.64
CA GLY A 15 -14.54 -5.37 -18.11
C GLY A 15 -13.06 -5.44 -18.48
N ALA A 16 -12.71 -5.21 -19.74
CA ALA A 16 -11.33 -5.21 -20.21
C ALA A 16 -10.48 -4.11 -19.54
N VAL A 17 -11.01 -2.88 -19.43
CA VAL A 17 -10.34 -1.77 -18.74
C VAL A 17 -10.10 -2.11 -17.27
N SER A 18 -11.09 -2.70 -16.59
CA SER A 18 -10.95 -3.07 -15.19
C SER A 18 -9.93 -4.19 -14.96
N LEU A 19 -9.81 -5.14 -15.90
CA LEU A 19 -8.80 -6.21 -15.86
C LEU A 19 -7.38 -5.68 -16.13
N LEU A 20 -7.23 -4.77 -17.10
CA LEU A 20 -5.95 -4.10 -17.35
C LEU A 20 -5.51 -3.28 -16.13
N ASN A 21 -6.43 -2.55 -15.51
CA ASN A 21 -6.15 -1.84 -14.27
C ASN A 21 -5.72 -2.81 -13.17
N PHE A 22 -6.40 -3.94 -13.01
CA PHE A 22 -6.02 -4.96 -12.03
C PHE A 22 -4.58 -5.45 -12.21
N ALA A 23 -4.21 -5.80 -13.45
CA ALA A 23 -2.86 -6.23 -13.76
C ALA A 23 -1.83 -5.12 -13.44
N PHE A 24 -2.14 -3.87 -13.81
CA PHE A 24 -1.28 -2.72 -13.52
C PHE A 24 -1.10 -2.49 -12.01
N VAL A 25 -2.18 -2.55 -11.23
CA VAL A 25 -2.13 -2.42 -9.77
C VAL A 25 -1.33 -3.56 -9.15
N PHE A 26 -1.55 -4.79 -9.60
CA PHE A 26 -0.82 -5.96 -9.09
C PHE A 26 0.68 -5.88 -9.36
N ILE A 27 1.07 -5.55 -10.60
CA ILE A 27 2.48 -5.38 -11.00
C ILE A 27 3.13 -4.27 -10.17
N SER A 28 2.45 -3.14 -10.04
CA SER A 28 2.97 -2.01 -9.27
C SER A 28 3.07 -2.31 -7.77
N GLY A 29 2.18 -3.15 -7.23
CA GLY A 29 2.31 -3.67 -5.88
C GLY A 29 3.59 -4.50 -5.72
N ALA A 30 3.89 -5.38 -6.67
CA ALA A 30 5.14 -6.13 -6.67
C ALA A 30 6.38 -5.22 -6.80
N ASP A 31 6.30 -4.17 -7.60
CA ASP A 31 7.37 -3.17 -7.72
C ASP A 31 7.56 -2.39 -6.42
N PHE A 32 6.48 -2.09 -5.70
CA PHE A 32 6.52 -1.44 -4.39
C PHE A 32 7.18 -2.32 -3.32
N VAL A 33 6.86 -3.61 -3.31
CA VAL A 33 7.57 -4.60 -2.47
C VAL A 33 9.07 -4.60 -2.78
N ARG A 34 9.44 -4.58 -4.06
CA ARG A 34 10.85 -4.51 -4.47
C ARG A 34 11.51 -3.21 -4.05
N PHE A 35 10.81 -2.09 -4.21
CA PHE A 35 11.31 -0.75 -3.91
C PHE A 35 11.59 -0.57 -2.42
N ILE A 36 10.71 -1.02 -1.52
CA ILE A 36 10.89 -0.86 -0.07
C ILE A 36 11.80 -1.95 0.51
N SER A 37 11.50 -3.23 0.25
CA SER A 37 12.19 -4.35 0.91
C SER A 37 13.44 -4.80 0.18
N PHE A 38 13.31 -5.22 -1.08
CA PHE A 38 14.40 -5.92 -1.76
C PHE A 38 15.57 -4.99 -2.06
N ARG A 39 15.35 -3.78 -2.58
CA ARG A 39 16.44 -2.84 -2.87
C ARG A 39 17.25 -2.50 -1.62
N ALA A 40 16.59 -2.30 -0.48
CA ALA A 40 17.26 -1.96 0.77
C ALA A 40 18.05 -3.14 1.37
N ILE A 41 17.55 -4.36 1.22
CA ILE A 41 18.19 -5.57 1.76
C ILE A 41 19.32 -6.07 0.84
N TYR A 42 19.11 -6.12 -0.48
CA TYR A 42 20.09 -6.67 -1.43
C TYR A 42 21.35 -5.81 -1.53
N HIS A 43 21.25 -4.49 -1.50
CA HIS A 43 22.43 -3.61 -1.56
C HIS A 43 23.40 -3.83 -0.40
N ASN A 44 22.93 -4.32 0.76
CA ASN A 44 23.82 -4.64 1.87
C ASN A 44 24.49 -6.02 1.71
N ILE A 45 23.85 -6.96 1.00
CA ILE A 45 24.37 -8.33 0.79
C ILE A 45 25.42 -8.37 -0.32
N THR A 46 25.25 -7.59 -1.41
CA THR A 46 26.19 -7.63 -2.54
C THR A 46 27.47 -6.83 -2.30
N GLY A 47 27.50 -5.91 -1.32
CA GLY A 47 28.69 -5.11 -0.99
C GLY A 47 29.14 -4.13 -2.08
N GLU A 48 28.46 -4.08 -3.22
CA GLU A 48 28.92 -3.39 -4.44
C GLU A 48 28.77 -1.87 -4.41
N THR A 49 28.12 -1.28 -3.40
CA THR A 49 27.92 0.17 -3.32
C THR A 49 27.94 0.65 -1.88
N ARG A 50 28.79 1.65 -1.58
CA ARG A 50 28.70 2.40 -0.32
C ARG A 50 27.39 3.16 -0.33
N LEU A 51 26.34 2.57 0.26
CA LEU A 51 25.02 3.18 0.39
C LEU A 51 25.06 4.57 1.04
N CYS A 52 26.05 4.80 1.91
CA CYS A 52 26.27 6.03 2.63
C CYS A 52 27.76 6.28 2.82
N GLN A 53 28.12 7.54 3.01
CA GLN A 53 29.48 7.98 3.28
C GLN A 53 29.64 8.30 4.76
N ASP A 54 29.91 7.26 5.56
CA ASP A 54 29.95 7.32 7.03
C ASP A 54 31.09 8.21 7.60
N SER A 55 31.97 8.73 6.73
CA SER A 55 33.11 9.58 7.10
C SER A 55 32.80 11.08 7.13
N ILE A 56 31.65 11.52 6.61
CA ILE A 56 31.28 12.94 6.51
C ILE A 56 30.36 13.31 7.68
N PRO A 57 30.62 14.41 8.42
CA PRO A 57 29.72 14.88 9.46
C PRO A 57 28.39 15.36 8.87
N TRP A 58 27.29 15.14 9.60
CA TRP A 58 25.94 15.53 9.18
C TRP A 58 25.81 17.01 8.80
N SER A 59 26.56 17.91 9.45
CA SER A 59 26.53 19.34 9.14
C SER A 59 27.04 19.66 7.74
N GLU A 60 28.04 18.93 7.25
CA GLU A 60 28.58 19.11 5.90
C GLU A 60 27.68 18.45 4.85
N ALA A 61 27.21 17.23 5.14
CA ALA A 61 26.30 16.51 4.25
C ALA A 61 24.98 17.27 4.00
N LEU A 62 24.44 17.97 5.01
CA LEU A 62 23.21 18.76 4.88
C LEU A 62 23.42 20.12 4.20
N GLN A 63 24.67 20.56 4.02
CA GLN A 63 24.99 21.77 3.26
C GLN A 63 25.29 21.47 1.78
N ASP A 64 25.46 20.20 1.42
CA ASP A 64 25.69 19.80 0.05
C ASP A 64 24.42 20.00 -0.81
N SER A 65 24.57 20.82 -1.85
CA SER A 65 23.53 21.08 -2.84
C SER A 65 22.98 19.82 -3.52
N SER A 66 23.81 18.78 -3.68
CA SER A 66 23.40 17.52 -4.30
C SER A 66 22.46 16.73 -3.37
N VAL A 67 22.79 16.64 -2.09
CA VAL A 67 21.99 15.99 -1.05
C VAL A 67 20.65 16.71 -0.90
N LEU A 68 20.67 18.04 -0.78
CA LEU A 68 19.46 18.85 -0.70
C LEU A 68 18.59 18.71 -1.96
N GLY A 69 19.20 18.68 -3.14
CA GLY A 69 18.51 18.46 -4.41
C GLY A 69 17.73 17.14 -4.44
N CYS A 70 18.37 16.04 -4.05
CA CYS A 70 17.72 14.73 -3.94
C CYS A 70 16.55 14.75 -2.94
N LEU A 71 16.76 15.34 -1.76
CA LEU A 71 15.71 15.43 -0.73
C LEU A 71 14.51 16.25 -1.20
N VAL A 72 14.72 17.37 -1.89
CA VAL A 72 13.62 18.18 -2.43
C VAL A 72 12.81 17.38 -3.44
N VAL A 73 13.48 16.66 -4.34
CA VAL A 73 12.80 15.79 -5.31
C VAL A 73 11.98 14.72 -4.59
N ASP A 74 12.56 14.03 -3.61
CA ASP A 74 11.86 12.98 -2.85
C ASP A 74 10.67 13.53 -2.05
N VAL A 75 10.81 14.71 -1.42
CA VAL A 75 9.71 15.40 -0.73
C VAL A 75 8.59 15.75 -1.71
N VAL A 76 8.92 16.25 -2.90
CA VAL A 76 7.91 16.58 -3.93
C VAL A 76 7.20 15.32 -4.42
N LEU A 77 7.93 14.22 -4.64
CA LEU A 77 7.34 12.93 -5.02
C LEU A 77 6.41 12.38 -3.93
N LEU A 78 6.81 12.47 -2.66
CA LEU A 78 5.98 12.09 -1.52
C LEU A 78 4.73 12.95 -1.41
N ALA A 79 4.89 14.27 -1.53
CA ALA A 79 3.78 15.22 -1.50
C ALA A 79 2.80 14.96 -2.65
N LEU A 80 3.30 14.69 -3.86
CA LEU A 80 2.48 14.33 -5.02
C LEU A 80 1.63 13.09 -4.71
N PHE A 81 2.25 12.01 -4.21
CA PHE A 81 1.55 10.77 -3.90
C PHE A 81 0.50 10.98 -2.79
N ILE A 82 0.89 11.58 -1.65
CA ILE A 82 0.01 11.78 -0.50
C ILE A 82 -1.16 12.70 -0.87
N THR A 83 -0.87 13.80 -1.57
CA THR A 83 -1.89 14.77 -1.99
C THR A 83 -2.85 14.13 -2.98
N GLN A 84 -2.35 13.44 -4.00
CA GLN A 84 -3.19 12.75 -4.98
C GLN A 84 -4.10 11.71 -4.30
N HIS A 85 -3.53 10.87 -3.43
CA HIS A 85 -4.27 9.82 -2.74
C HIS A 85 -5.33 10.40 -1.78
N SER A 86 -4.97 11.42 -1.01
CA SER A 86 -5.86 12.06 -0.03
C SER A 86 -6.96 12.89 -0.70
N LEU A 87 -6.64 13.64 -1.75
CA LEU A 87 -7.61 14.47 -2.47
C LEU A 87 -8.69 13.61 -3.11
N LEU A 88 -8.34 12.48 -3.72
CA LEU A 88 -9.34 11.61 -4.31
C LEU A 88 -10.19 10.86 -3.27
N ALA A 89 -9.66 10.68 -2.06
CA ALA A 89 -10.41 10.13 -0.93
C ALA A 89 -11.33 11.18 -0.27
N TRP A 90 -11.12 12.47 -0.52
CA TRP A 90 -11.90 13.55 0.05
C TRP A 90 -13.34 13.57 -0.49
N SER A 91 -14.34 13.62 0.40
CA SER A 91 -15.76 13.46 0.06
C SER A 91 -16.26 14.34 -1.09
N PRO A 92 -15.93 15.64 -1.19
CA PRO A 92 -16.41 16.48 -2.28
C PRO A 92 -15.85 16.04 -3.65
N VAL A 93 -14.55 15.75 -3.71
CA VAL A 93 -13.88 15.28 -4.94
C VAL A 93 -14.39 13.89 -5.33
N LYS A 94 -14.51 13.00 -4.34
CA LYS A 94 -15.04 11.65 -4.54
C LYS A 94 -16.47 11.68 -5.11
N GLN A 95 -17.34 12.54 -4.58
CA GLN A 95 -18.72 12.69 -5.08
C GLN A 95 -18.75 13.27 -6.50
N ALA A 96 -17.94 14.29 -6.78
CA ALA A 96 -17.82 14.85 -8.12
C ALA A 96 -17.32 13.79 -9.12
N LEU A 97 -16.28 13.03 -8.77
CA LEU A 97 -15.73 12.00 -9.65
C LEU A 97 -16.68 10.82 -9.83
N GLN A 98 -17.42 10.44 -8.77
CA GLN A 98 -18.47 9.43 -8.84
C GLN A 98 -19.63 9.87 -9.75
N SER A 99 -19.97 11.17 -9.78
CA SER A 99 -21.01 11.69 -10.69
C SER A 99 -20.62 11.59 -12.17
N VAL A 100 -19.32 11.62 -12.48
CA VAL A 100 -18.80 11.54 -13.86
C VAL A 100 -18.49 10.10 -14.27
N LEU A 101 -17.83 9.33 -13.40
CA LEU A 101 -17.31 7.99 -13.73
C LEU A 101 -18.22 6.84 -13.29
N GLY A 102 -19.22 7.09 -12.44
CA GLY A 102 -20.12 6.06 -11.94
C GLY A 102 -19.38 4.90 -11.27
N SER A 103 -19.56 3.69 -11.81
CA SER A 103 -18.94 2.45 -11.33
C SER A 103 -17.42 2.41 -11.51
N LEU A 104 -16.88 3.15 -12.48
CA LEU A 104 -15.45 3.21 -12.77
C LEU A 104 -14.68 4.11 -11.80
N ASN A 105 -15.37 4.85 -10.93
CA ASN A 105 -14.75 5.74 -9.96
C ASN A 105 -13.68 5.01 -9.12
N ARG A 106 -13.98 3.80 -8.66
CA ARG A 106 -13.03 2.99 -7.86
C ARG A 106 -11.84 2.52 -8.68
N THR A 107 -12.08 2.06 -9.91
CA THR A 107 -11.03 1.66 -10.86
C THR A 107 -10.09 2.83 -11.17
N ALA A 108 -10.65 4.02 -11.46
CA ALA A 108 -9.89 5.24 -11.75
C ALA A 108 -9.10 5.75 -10.54
N TYR A 109 -9.70 5.68 -9.34
CA TYR A 109 -9.02 5.98 -8.08
C TYR A 109 -7.78 5.09 -7.90
N CYS A 110 -7.95 3.77 -8.03
CA CYS A 110 -6.85 2.81 -7.89
C CYS A 110 -5.78 3.02 -8.96
N PHE A 111 -6.18 3.21 -10.22
CA PHE A 111 -5.26 3.45 -11.34
C PHE A 111 -4.37 4.67 -11.09
N THR A 112 -4.99 5.82 -10.79
CA THR A 112 -4.27 7.09 -10.61
C THR A 112 -3.39 7.07 -9.35
N THR A 113 -3.84 6.42 -8.27
CA THR A 113 -3.03 6.23 -7.05
C THR A 113 -1.79 5.40 -7.34
N VAL A 114 -1.95 4.30 -8.06
CA VAL A 114 -0.83 3.43 -8.42
C VAL A 114 0.10 4.09 -9.42
N LEU A 115 -0.42 4.89 -10.35
CA LEU A 115 0.39 5.68 -11.26
C LEU A 115 1.25 6.70 -10.50
N ALA A 116 0.68 7.42 -9.55
CA ALA A 116 1.44 8.33 -8.68
C ALA A 116 2.51 7.60 -7.89
N LEU A 117 2.21 6.40 -7.38
CA LEU A 117 3.17 5.54 -6.70
C LEU A 117 4.31 5.09 -7.64
N GLN A 118 4.01 4.70 -8.87
CA GLN A 118 5.01 4.34 -9.87
C GLN A 118 5.93 5.52 -10.22
N ILE A 119 5.38 6.72 -10.36
CA ILE A 119 6.17 7.95 -10.55
C ILE A 119 7.11 8.15 -9.36
N LEU A 120 6.61 8.04 -8.13
CA LEU A 120 7.43 8.13 -6.93
C LEU A 120 8.58 7.13 -6.95
N MET A 121 8.29 5.84 -7.20
CA MET A 121 9.31 4.79 -7.20
C MET A 121 10.35 4.95 -8.32
N ARG A 122 9.90 5.42 -9.50
CA ARG A 122 10.76 5.55 -10.68
C ARG A 122 11.71 6.74 -10.60
N TYR A 123 11.25 7.86 -10.04
CA TYR A 123 12.02 9.10 -9.95
C TYR A 123 12.68 9.32 -8.59
N TRP A 124 12.51 8.39 -7.65
CA TRP A 124 13.15 8.41 -6.32
C TRP A 124 14.67 8.57 -6.42
N GLN A 125 15.21 9.56 -5.71
CA GLN A 125 16.62 9.91 -5.74
C GLN A 125 17.35 9.38 -4.49
N PRO A 126 18.05 8.22 -4.56
CA PRO A 126 18.78 7.72 -3.40
C PRO A 126 19.87 8.71 -2.96
N VAL A 127 19.91 9.04 -1.67
CA VAL A 127 20.89 9.97 -1.11
C VAL A 127 22.14 9.20 -0.71
N THR A 128 23.17 9.20 -1.56
CA THR A 128 24.45 8.50 -1.31
C THR A 128 25.54 9.38 -0.69
N GLY A 129 25.43 10.70 -0.83
CA GLY A 129 26.40 11.68 -0.30
C GLY A 129 26.27 11.98 1.20
N ALA A 130 25.26 11.43 1.87
CA ALA A 130 25.05 11.59 3.31
C ALA A 130 25.49 10.35 4.10
N PRO A 131 25.86 10.50 5.39
CA PRO A 131 26.05 9.37 6.28
C PRO A 131 24.71 8.64 6.53
N CYS A 132 24.78 7.35 6.81
CA CYS A 132 23.60 6.56 7.21
C CYS A 132 23.27 6.87 8.68
N LEU A 133 21.99 6.80 9.06
CA LEU A 133 21.61 6.90 10.48
C LEU A 133 22.13 5.67 11.25
N TRP A 134 21.99 4.49 10.63
CA TRP A 134 22.65 3.27 11.07
C TRP A 134 22.99 2.40 9.87
N SER A 135 24.05 1.61 10.01
CA SER A 135 24.41 0.56 9.06
C SER A 135 25.11 -0.57 9.79
N VAL A 136 24.54 -1.77 9.76
CA VAL A 136 25.14 -2.95 10.41
C VAL A 136 26.13 -3.59 9.45
N ARG A 137 27.41 -3.18 9.56
CA ARG A 137 28.50 -3.64 8.68
C ARG A 137 29.49 -4.60 9.37
N HIS A 138 29.44 -4.74 10.69
CA HIS A 138 30.40 -5.54 11.45
C HIS A 138 30.06 -7.05 11.42
N ALA A 139 31.05 -7.90 11.16
CA ALA A 139 30.90 -9.34 11.26
C ALA A 139 30.71 -9.78 12.73
N PRO A 140 29.84 -10.77 13.03
CA PRO A 140 29.04 -11.57 12.09
C PRO A 140 27.67 -10.96 11.75
N TRP A 141 27.30 -9.86 12.40
CA TRP A 141 25.98 -9.22 12.26
C TRP A 141 25.68 -8.68 10.86
N SER A 142 26.72 -8.41 10.07
CA SER A 142 26.60 -8.05 8.65
C SER A 142 25.82 -9.07 7.81
N VAL A 143 25.77 -10.35 8.22
CA VAL A 143 25.01 -11.41 7.53
C VAL A 143 23.69 -11.71 8.25
N TRP A 144 23.74 -11.88 9.58
CA TRP A 144 22.57 -12.29 10.36
C TRP A 144 21.47 -11.21 10.43
N PHE A 145 21.86 -9.94 10.50
CA PHE A 145 20.87 -8.86 10.63
C PHE A 145 20.08 -8.63 9.33
N PRO A 146 20.69 -8.55 8.12
CA PRO A 146 19.92 -8.51 6.88
C PRO A 146 19.02 -9.73 6.66
N LEU A 147 19.46 -10.92 7.09
CA LEU A 147 18.64 -12.14 7.02
C LEU A 147 17.41 -12.01 7.90
N LEU A 148 17.57 -11.53 9.14
CA LEU A 148 16.44 -11.26 10.04
C LEU A 148 15.48 -10.23 9.43
N CYS A 149 16.00 -9.12 8.89
CA CYS A 149 15.18 -8.12 8.20
C CYS A 149 14.40 -8.75 7.03
N PHE A 150 15.05 -9.59 6.22
CA PHE A 150 14.40 -10.30 5.12
C PHE A 150 13.27 -11.21 5.59
N THR A 151 13.50 -12.04 6.61
CA THR A 151 12.48 -12.92 7.16
C THR A 151 11.29 -12.14 7.71
N LEU A 152 11.56 -11.05 8.44
CA LEU A 152 10.51 -10.21 9.01
C LEU A 152 9.69 -9.52 7.91
N HIS A 153 10.37 -8.96 6.90
CA HIS A 153 9.73 -8.33 5.73
C HIS A 153 8.87 -9.33 4.98
N PHE A 154 9.38 -10.54 4.73
CA PHE A 154 8.63 -11.61 4.08
C PHE A 154 7.36 -11.95 4.85
N LEU A 155 7.46 -12.09 6.19
CA LEU A 155 6.31 -12.35 7.05
C LEU A 155 5.28 -11.21 6.98
N CYS A 156 5.73 -9.95 7.08
CA CYS A 156 4.86 -8.79 6.95
C CYS A 156 4.13 -8.75 5.60
N TRP A 157 4.84 -8.99 4.49
CA TRP A 157 4.20 -9.05 3.17
C TRP A 157 3.23 -10.21 3.02
N ALA A 158 3.54 -11.38 3.58
CA ALA A 158 2.62 -12.52 3.58
C ALA A 158 1.32 -12.19 4.34
N ILE A 159 1.42 -11.49 5.47
CA ILE A 159 0.26 -11.02 6.24
C ILE A 159 -0.52 -9.97 5.44
N ILE A 160 0.16 -8.97 4.85
CA ILE A 160 -0.47 -7.94 4.01
C ILE A 160 -1.27 -8.60 2.87
N CYS A 161 -0.65 -9.50 2.12
CA CYS A 161 -1.30 -10.22 1.02
C CYS A 161 -2.50 -11.06 1.51
N SER A 162 -2.37 -11.72 2.65
CA SER A 162 -3.48 -12.49 3.25
C SER A 162 -4.66 -11.60 3.61
N VAL A 163 -4.39 -10.44 4.22
CA VAL A 163 -5.40 -9.43 4.55
C VAL A 163 -6.07 -8.92 3.28
N LEU A 164 -5.31 -8.57 2.23
CA LEU A 164 -5.88 -8.14 0.95
C LEU A 164 -6.83 -9.17 0.34
N MET A 165 -6.51 -10.46 0.44
CA MET A 165 -7.39 -11.54 -0.01
C MET A 165 -8.66 -11.65 0.83
N ILE A 166 -8.55 -11.52 2.16
CA ILE A 166 -9.70 -11.55 3.10
C ILE A 166 -10.66 -10.39 2.81
N PHE A 167 -10.14 -9.21 2.44
CA PHE A 167 -10.94 -8.03 2.14
C PHE A 167 -11.51 -8.00 0.71
N ASP A 168 -11.48 -9.11 -0.02
CA ASP A 168 -11.95 -9.25 -1.41
C ASP A 168 -11.21 -8.27 -2.35
N TYR A 169 -9.98 -8.64 -2.72
CA TYR A 169 -9.09 -7.83 -3.56
C TYR A 169 -9.75 -7.31 -4.87
N PRO A 170 -10.53 -8.10 -5.62
CA PRO A 170 -11.33 -7.59 -6.75
C PRO A 170 -12.35 -6.51 -6.38
N GLU A 171 -12.97 -6.59 -5.20
CA GLU A 171 -13.86 -5.53 -4.68
C GLU A 171 -13.07 -4.27 -4.33
N LEU A 172 -11.86 -4.41 -3.79
CA LEU A 172 -10.97 -3.29 -3.48
C LEU A 172 -10.57 -2.50 -4.72
N LEU A 173 -10.40 -3.18 -5.85
CA LEU A 173 -9.91 -2.61 -7.12
C LEU A 173 -10.99 -2.08 -8.06
N GLY A 174 -12.27 -2.21 -7.72
CA GLY A 174 -13.36 -1.73 -8.58
C GLY A 174 -13.96 -2.79 -9.53
N ILE A 175 -13.37 -3.98 -9.64
CA ILE A 175 -13.83 -5.01 -10.59
C ILE A 175 -15.25 -5.44 -10.27
N LYS A 176 -15.52 -5.69 -8.99
CA LYS A 176 -16.84 -6.16 -8.54
C LYS A 176 -17.92 -5.12 -8.82
N GLN A 177 -17.60 -3.83 -8.69
CA GLN A 177 -18.51 -2.72 -8.98
C GLN A 177 -18.84 -2.67 -10.48
N VAL A 178 -17.85 -2.88 -11.35
CA VAL A 178 -18.07 -2.97 -12.82
C VAL A 178 -18.87 -4.22 -13.17
N TYR A 179 -18.53 -5.37 -12.61
CA TYR A 179 -19.22 -6.64 -12.84
C TYR A 179 -20.69 -6.59 -12.42
N TYR A 180 -20.98 -6.07 -11.23
CA TYR A 180 -22.36 -5.93 -10.73
C TYR A 180 -23.16 -4.92 -11.56
N GLN A 181 -22.53 -3.85 -12.06
CA GLN A 181 -23.19 -2.92 -12.97
C GLN A 181 -23.53 -3.59 -14.32
N CYS A 182 -22.61 -4.38 -14.89
CA CYS A 182 -22.88 -5.14 -16.12
C CYS A 182 -24.03 -6.14 -15.96
N LEU A 183 -24.21 -6.69 -14.76
CA LEU A 183 -25.32 -7.60 -14.41
C LEU A 183 -26.61 -6.88 -13.94
N GLY A 184 -26.60 -5.56 -13.80
CA GLY A 184 -27.74 -4.80 -13.28
C GLY A 184 -28.03 -5.00 -11.79
N LEU A 185 -27.07 -5.50 -11.01
CA LEU A 185 -27.22 -5.87 -9.60
C LEU A 185 -27.01 -4.70 -8.61
N GLY A 186 -26.61 -3.51 -9.09
CA GLY A 186 -26.36 -2.34 -8.25
C GLY A 186 -24.99 -2.34 -7.54
N ASP A 187 -24.78 -1.48 -6.53
CA ASP A 187 -23.49 -1.37 -5.83
C ASP A 187 -23.28 -2.57 -4.87
N PRO A 188 -22.17 -3.33 -4.98
CA PRO A 188 -21.87 -4.44 -4.08
C PRO A 188 -21.80 -4.03 -2.60
N LEU A 189 -21.50 -2.77 -2.27
CA LEU A 189 -21.47 -2.28 -0.90
C LEU A 189 -22.86 -2.23 -0.25
N CYS A 190 -23.93 -2.03 -1.04
CA CYS A 190 -25.31 -1.98 -0.54
C CYS A 190 -25.78 -3.33 0.03
N HIS A 191 -25.10 -4.43 -0.31
CA HIS A 191 -25.41 -5.76 0.22
C HIS A 191 -24.72 -6.07 1.56
N LYS A 192 -23.81 -5.22 2.03
CA LYS A 192 -23.13 -5.39 3.34
C LYS A 192 -23.97 -4.78 4.46
N SER A 193 -23.91 -5.36 5.65
CA SER A 193 -24.60 -4.81 6.83
C SER A 193 -24.08 -3.41 7.18
N THR A 194 -24.94 -2.57 7.76
CA THR A 194 -24.60 -1.19 8.14
C THR A 194 -23.41 -1.11 9.09
N GLN A 195 -23.28 -2.08 10.00
CA GLN A 195 -22.12 -2.20 10.90
C GLN A 195 -20.83 -2.52 10.14
N ALA A 196 -20.88 -3.42 9.15
CA ALA A 196 -19.73 -3.74 8.31
C ALA A 196 -19.32 -2.57 7.41
N GLN A 197 -20.28 -1.81 6.88
CA GLN A 197 -20.01 -0.61 6.09
C GLN A 197 -19.31 0.48 6.93
N ARG A 198 -19.76 0.68 8.17
CA ARG A 198 -19.12 1.61 9.11
C ARG A 198 -17.71 1.17 9.49
N PHE A 199 -17.54 -0.11 9.82
CA PHE A 199 -16.22 -0.65 10.12
C PHE A 199 -15.24 -0.45 8.96
N LEU A 200 -15.67 -0.74 7.72
CA LEU A 200 -14.86 -0.54 6.52
C LEU A 200 -14.57 0.94 6.20
N SER A 201 -15.43 1.88 6.61
CA SER A 201 -15.19 3.31 6.40
C SER A 201 -14.20 3.89 7.40
N HIS A 202 -14.14 3.33 8.61
CA HIS A 202 -13.21 3.74 9.67
C HIS A 202 -11.86 3.02 9.58
N LEU A 203 -11.85 1.76 9.13
CA LEU A 203 -10.66 0.96 8.91
C LEU A 203 -10.05 1.28 7.53
N ARG A 204 -9.50 2.49 7.40
CA ARG A 204 -8.90 2.98 6.13
C ARG A 204 -7.66 2.19 5.72
N HIS A 205 -6.90 1.70 6.70
CA HIS A 205 -5.64 1.01 6.45
C HIS A 205 -5.51 -0.20 7.40
N PRO A 206 -5.92 -1.40 6.96
CA PRO A 206 -5.84 -2.63 7.77
C PRO A 206 -4.41 -3.05 8.10
N VAL A 207 -3.44 -2.58 7.31
CA VAL A 207 -2.07 -3.08 7.24
C VAL A 207 -1.02 -2.04 7.69
N CYS A 208 -1.43 -1.08 8.54
CA CYS A 208 -0.53 -0.01 9.01
C CYS A 208 0.69 -0.57 9.76
N LEU A 209 0.48 -1.60 10.58
CA LEU A 209 1.51 -2.16 11.45
C LEU A 209 2.61 -2.84 10.62
N GLU A 210 2.20 -3.74 9.72
CA GLU A 210 3.10 -4.50 8.86
C GLU A 210 3.88 -3.56 7.93
N LEU A 211 3.21 -2.56 7.36
CA LEU A 211 3.87 -1.57 6.52
C LEU A 211 4.85 -0.70 7.34
N GLY A 212 4.50 -0.34 8.58
CA GLY A 212 5.41 0.34 9.50
C GLY A 212 6.67 -0.47 9.78
N VAL A 213 6.53 -1.77 10.06
CA VAL A 213 7.68 -2.67 10.28
C VAL A 213 8.56 -2.72 9.03
N VAL A 214 7.97 -2.87 7.84
CA VAL A 214 8.73 -2.95 6.57
C VAL A 214 9.47 -1.64 6.27
N LEU A 215 8.88 -0.48 6.61
CA LEU A 215 9.50 0.83 6.40
C LEU A 215 10.70 1.10 7.30
N TRP A 216 10.64 0.70 8.58
CA TRP A 216 11.65 1.04 9.57
C TRP A 216 12.70 -0.06 9.78
N PHE A 217 12.34 -1.33 9.61
CA PHE A 217 13.21 -2.44 9.92
C PHE A 217 14.16 -2.77 8.77
N LEU A 218 15.16 -1.91 8.56
CA LEU A 218 16.12 -2.00 7.46
C LEU A 218 17.56 -2.22 7.98
N PRO A 219 18.38 -3.00 7.23
CA PRO A 219 19.75 -3.29 7.66
C PRO A 219 20.67 -2.06 7.65
N ALA A 220 20.36 -1.11 6.78
CA ALA A 220 20.96 0.23 6.75
C ALA A 220 19.85 1.24 6.47
N LEU A 221 19.82 2.34 7.22
CA LEU A 221 18.86 3.42 7.04
C LEU A 221 19.57 4.68 6.54
N SER A 222 19.46 4.91 5.22
CA SER A 222 19.92 6.14 4.58
C SER A 222 18.93 7.30 4.80
N LEU A 223 19.36 8.51 4.47
CA LEU A 223 18.57 9.72 4.70
C LEU A 223 17.26 9.75 3.88
N ASP A 224 17.30 9.33 2.61
CA ASP A 224 16.11 9.22 1.77
C ASP A 224 15.12 8.19 2.35
N ARG A 225 15.62 7.06 2.84
CA ARG A 225 14.77 6.03 3.45
C ARG A 225 14.16 6.48 4.77
N LEU A 226 14.90 7.25 5.56
CA LEU A 226 14.37 7.87 6.76
C LEU A 226 13.25 8.86 6.41
N LEU A 227 13.44 9.69 5.39
CA LEU A 227 12.41 10.61 4.90
C LEU A 227 11.15 9.86 4.44
N LEU A 228 11.33 8.81 3.63
CA LEU A 228 10.25 7.94 3.17
C LEU A 228 9.49 7.29 4.35
N ALA A 229 10.23 6.64 5.26
CA ALA A 229 9.66 5.95 6.41
C ALA A 229 8.95 6.93 7.34
N GLY A 230 9.56 8.06 7.68
CA GLY A 230 8.97 9.07 8.55
C GLY A 230 7.71 9.69 7.96
N THR A 231 7.74 10.04 6.68
CA THR A 231 6.60 10.68 6.00
C THR A 231 5.43 9.71 5.88
N LEU A 232 5.66 8.49 5.37
CA LEU A 232 4.61 7.48 5.25
C LEU A 232 4.08 7.02 6.61
N SER A 233 4.94 6.88 7.63
CA SER A 233 4.47 6.52 8.98
C SER A 233 3.59 7.60 9.59
N THR A 234 3.99 8.87 9.45
CA THR A 234 3.18 10.01 9.90
C THR A 234 1.83 10.02 9.18
N TYR A 235 1.84 9.81 7.86
CA TYR A 235 0.62 9.71 7.07
C TYR A 235 -0.29 8.56 7.53
N LEU A 236 0.26 7.37 7.75
CA LEU A 236 -0.48 6.20 8.25
C LEU A 236 -1.06 6.43 9.64
N ALA A 237 -0.30 7.08 10.54
CA ALA A 237 -0.75 7.40 11.89
C ALA A 237 -1.92 8.40 11.89
N LEU A 238 -1.85 9.44 11.04
CA LEU A 238 -2.92 10.43 10.89
C LEU A 238 -4.17 9.86 10.21
N ALA A 239 -4.00 8.84 9.35
CA ALA A 239 -5.10 8.21 8.63
C ALA A 239 -5.84 7.14 9.45
N HIS A 240 -5.33 6.77 10.64
CA HIS A 240 -6.00 5.81 11.53
C HIS A 240 -7.15 6.49 12.28
N SER A 241 -8.38 6.00 12.09
CA SER A 241 -9.59 6.59 12.70
C SER A 241 -10.52 5.50 13.27
N LEU A 242 -9.97 4.45 13.87
CA LEU A 242 -10.79 3.44 14.54
C LEU A 242 -11.36 3.99 15.85
N ASP A 243 -12.68 3.89 16.01
CA ASP A 243 -13.37 4.25 17.24
C ASP A 243 -13.63 3.01 18.11
N LYS A 244 -13.94 3.21 19.40
CA LYS A 244 -14.24 2.14 20.37
C LYS A 244 -15.38 1.21 19.91
N GLN A 245 -16.33 1.74 19.15
CA GLN A 245 -17.46 0.98 18.60
C GLN A 245 -17.02 0.01 17.49
N ASP A 246 -16.02 0.37 16.69
CA ASP A 246 -15.47 -0.50 15.63
C ASP A 246 -14.63 -1.63 16.24
N LEU A 247 -13.88 -1.32 17.31
CA LEU A 247 -13.13 -2.33 18.06
C LEU A 247 -14.07 -3.37 18.70
N ALA A 248 -15.17 -2.92 19.30
CA ALA A 248 -16.18 -3.82 19.86
C ALA A 248 -16.79 -4.75 18.80
N TYR A 249 -17.11 -4.21 17.62
CA TYR A 249 -17.59 -5.01 16.48
C TYR A 249 -16.57 -6.05 16.03
N LEU A 250 -15.30 -5.68 15.91
CA LEU A 250 -14.21 -6.58 15.55
C LEU A 250 -14.07 -7.74 16.56
N CYS A 251 -14.10 -7.43 17.85
CA CYS A 251 -14.02 -8.44 18.91
C CYS A 251 -15.17 -9.45 18.84
N VAL A 252 -16.39 -9.00 18.54
CA VAL A 252 -17.55 -9.90 18.37
C VAL A 252 -17.35 -10.83 17.17
N GLN A 253 -16.87 -10.30 16.04
CA GLN A 253 -16.62 -11.09 14.83
C GLN A 253 -15.46 -12.08 14.98
N ILE A 254 -14.40 -11.69 15.68
CA ILE A 254 -13.29 -12.61 15.98
C ILE A 254 -13.77 -13.72 16.90
N ASN A 255 -14.49 -13.38 17.98
CA ASN A 255 -15.01 -14.38 18.91
C ASN A 255 -15.99 -15.35 18.26
N SER A 256 -16.85 -14.90 17.34
CA SER A 256 -17.74 -15.80 16.61
C SER A 256 -16.96 -16.76 15.71
N LYS A 257 -15.97 -16.27 14.97
CA LYS A 257 -15.12 -17.13 14.12
C LYS A 257 -14.24 -18.09 14.91
N VAL A 258 -13.67 -17.65 16.02
CA VAL A 258 -12.88 -18.51 16.92
C VAL A 258 -13.75 -19.63 17.49
N ARG A 259 -15.01 -19.33 17.87
CA ARG A 259 -15.95 -20.36 18.32
C ARG A 259 -16.27 -21.37 17.22
N LEU A 260 -16.52 -20.91 15.98
CA LEU A 260 -16.76 -21.80 14.84
C LEU A 260 -15.56 -22.70 14.51
N LEU A 261 -14.33 -22.21 14.71
CA LEU A 261 -13.11 -23.00 14.53
C LEU A 261 -12.81 -23.93 15.72
N ALA A 262 -13.31 -23.58 16.91
CA ALA A 262 -13.14 -24.36 18.13
C ALA A 262 -14.23 -25.43 18.31
N GLU A 263 -15.35 -25.33 17.61
CA GLU A 263 -16.32 -26.41 17.51
C GLU A 263 -15.67 -27.59 16.77
N PRO A 264 -15.50 -28.76 17.42
CA PRO A 264 -14.96 -29.91 16.73
C PRO A 264 -15.93 -30.27 15.59
N HIS A 265 -15.42 -30.40 14.37
CA HIS A 265 -16.16 -31.05 13.29
C HIS A 265 -16.58 -32.44 13.79
N SER A 266 -17.82 -32.55 14.30
CA SER A 266 -18.47 -33.82 14.52
C SER A 266 -18.51 -34.49 13.16
N LYS A 267 -17.65 -35.49 12.97
CA LYS A 267 -17.71 -36.38 11.81
C LYS A 267 -19.14 -36.92 11.75
N GLU A 268 -19.90 -36.49 10.75
CA GLU A 268 -21.04 -37.25 10.28
C GLU A 268 -20.49 -38.57 9.71
N GLU A 269 -21.15 -39.66 10.10
CA GLU A 269 -20.79 -41.07 9.98
C GLU A 269 -20.49 -41.55 8.55
#